data_AF-A0A7C1CLS8-F1
#
_entry.id   AF-A0A7C1CLS8-F1
#
_cell.length_a   1.000
_cell.length_b   1.000
_cell.length_c   1.000
_cell.angle_alpha   90.00
_cell.angle_beta   90.00
_cell.angle_gamma   90.00
#
_symmetry.space_group_name_H-M   'P 1'
#
loop_
_entity.id
_entity.type
_entity.pdbx_description
1 polymer ?
#
loop_
_entity_poly.entity_id
_entity_poly.type
_entity_poly.pdbx_seq_one_letter_code
_entity_poly.pdbx_strand_id
1 'polypeptide(L)' 'MKSESPGRLTRFLAQVCGVCPVCTHARKKQNGMAYTFVKSIEGRLCPFCRAYEKVHGRKAHEAHR' A
#
# COMPACT_ATOMS: atom_id res chain seq x y z
N MET A 1 -10.83 5.57 -21.46
CA MET A 1 -9.57 4.86 -21.16
C MET A 1 -8.59 5.89 -20.61
N LYS A 2 -8.33 5.93 -19.30
CA LYS A 2 -7.39 6.91 -18.70
C LYS A 2 -6.24 6.17 -18.05
N SER A 3 -5.34 5.68 -18.89
CA SER A 3 -4.04 5.14 -18.47
C SER A 3 -3.13 6.32 -18.08
N GLU A 4 -3.41 6.96 -16.95
CA GLU A 4 -2.45 7.88 -16.33
C GLU A 4 -1.36 7.03 -15.68
N SER A 5 -0.26 6.84 -16.41
CA SER A 5 1.00 6.31 -15.88
C SER A 5 1.29 6.94 -14.52
N PRO A 6 1.60 6.15 -13.47
CA PRO A 6 1.94 6.72 -12.16
C PRO A 6 3.11 7.69 -12.34
N GLY A 7 2.96 8.92 -11.84
CA GLY A 7 4.03 9.92 -11.90
C GLY A 7 5.28 9.48 -11.13
N ARG A 8 6.41 10.16 -11.33
CA ARG A 8 7.67 9.86 -10.62
C ARG A 8 7.50 9.85 -9.10
N LEU A 9 6.70 10.80 -8.59
CA LEU A 9 6.30 10.89 -7.17
C LEU A 9 5.50 9.67 -6.70
N THR A 10 4.56 9.17 -7.50
CA THR A 10 3.74 7.99 -7.14
C THR A 10 4.59 6.73 -7.01
N ARG A 11 5.57 6.55 -7.91
CA ARG A 11 6.52 5.42 -7.81
C ARG A 11 7.37 5.51 -6.55
N PHE A 12 7.87 6.70 -6.21
CA PHE A 12 8.64 6.91 -4.98
C PHE A 12 7.81 6.62 -3.73
N LEU A 13 6.58 7.15 -3.66
CA LEU A 13 5.64 6.88 -2.57
C LEU A 13 5.31 5.38 -2.42
N ALA A 14 5.14 4.68 -3.54
CA ALA A 14 4.95 3.22 -3.53
C ALA A 14 6.17 2.49 -2.95
N GLN A 15 7.38 2.93 -3.29
CA GLN A 15 8.63 2.39 -2.75
C GLN A 15 8.71 2.60 -1.23
N VAL A 16 8.32 3.79 -0.75
CA VAL A 16 8.24 4.10 0.69
C VAL A 16 7.20 3.22 1.40
N CYS A 17 6.08 2.91 0.76
CA CYS A 17 5.08 1.98 1.30
C CYS A 17 5.68 0.59 1.58
N GLY A 18 6.63 0.13 0.74
CA GLY A 18 7.32 -1.14 0.91
C GLY A 18 8.23 -1.22 2.15
N VAL A 19 8.71 -0.07 2.66
CA VAL A 19 9.52 0.00 3.88
C VAL A 19 8.70 0.45 5.11
N CYS A 20 7.41 0.72 4.94
CA CYS A 20 6.55 1.14 6.04
C CYS A 20 6.39 -0.01 7.05
N PRO A 21 6.82 0.15 8.31
CA PRO A 21 6.79 -0.94 9.29
C PRO A 21 5.35 -1.43 9.54
N VAL A 22 4.36 -0.54 9.47
CA VAL A 22 2.95 -0.90 9.64
C VAL A 22 2.46 -1.78 8.48
N CYS A 23 2.74 -1.39 7.23
CA CYS A 23 2.33 -2.15 6.05
C CYS A 23 3.07 -3.49 5.99
N THR A 24 4.36 -3.52 6.32
CA THR A 24 5.18 -4.73 6.39
C THR A 24 4.67 -5.67 7.49
N HIS A 25 4.34 -5.16 8.67
CA HIS A 25 3.81 -5.97 9.76
C HIS A 25 2.41 -6.50 9.43
N ALA A 26 1.54 -5.67 8.83
CA ALA A 26 0.23 -6.07 8.35
C ALA A 26 0.34 -7.16 7.28
N ARG A 27 1.27 -7.04 6.33
CA ARG A 27 1.54 -8.05 5.30
C ARG A 27 2.08 -9.35 5.90
N LYS A 28 3.01 -9.27 6.86
CA LYS A 28 3.64 -10.45 7.45
C LYS A 28 2.68 -11.24 8.35
N LYS A 29 1.84 -10.54 9.10
CA LYS A 29 0.95 -11.16 10.09
C LYS A 29 -0.43 -11.50 9.52
N GLN A 30 -0.90 -10.74 8.52
CA GLN A 30 -2.24 -10.80 7.90
C GLN A 30 -3.42 -10.88 8.88
N ASN A 31 -3.19 -10.56 10.15
CA ASN A 31 -4.16 -10.68 11.23
C ASN A 31 -3.78 -9.74 12.37
N GLY A 32 -4.78 -9.29 13.13
CA GLY A 32 -4.64 -8.39 14.27
C GLY A 32 -4.82 -6.91 13.93
N MET A 33 -4.60 -6.06 14.95
CA MET A 33 -4.96 -4.64 14.92
C MET A 33 -4.26 -3.86 13.78
N ALA A 34 -2.98 -4.16 13.49
CA ALA A 34 -2.25 -3.51 12.40
C ALA A 34 -2.86 -3.83 11.02
N TYR A 35 -3.29 -5.07 10.80
CA TYR A 35 -3.95 -5.48 9.56
C TYR A 35 -5.31 -4.78 9.40
N THR A 36 -6.13 -4.78 10.45
CA THR A 36 -7.43 -4.09 10.43
C THR A 36 -7.27 -2.58 10.23
N PHE A 37 -6.24 -1.98 10.86
CA PHE A 37 -5.92 -0.57 10.67
C PHE A 37 -5.55 -0.26 9.22
N VAL A 38 -4.58 -0.98 8.63
CA VAL A 38 -4.17 -0.81 7.23
C VAL A 38 -5.35 -0.99 6.29
N LYS A 39 -6.15 -2.05 6.49
CA LYS A 39 -7.35 -2.34 5.69
C LYS A 39 -8.37 -1.20 5.72
N SER A 40 -8.52 -0.51 6.86
CA SER A 40 -9.40 0.65 6.97
C SER A 40 -8.83 1.93 6.33
N ILE A 41 -7.49 2.11 6.30
CA ILE A 41 -6.86 3.36 5.83
C ILE A 41 -6.36 3.35 4.38
N GLU A 42 -6.13 2.19 3.78
CA GLU A 42 -5.28 2.05 2.58
C GLU A 42 -5.82 2.69 1.28
N GLY A 43 -7.08 3.13 1.26
CA GLY A 43 -7.69 3.81 0.10
C GLY A 43 -8.12 5.26 0.34
N ARG A 44 -8.17 5.72 1.60
CA ARG A 44 -8.68 7.06 1.95
C ARG A 44 -7.70 7.93 2.73
N LEU A 45 -6.93 7.35 3.65
CA LEU A 45 -6.10 8.12 4.57
C LEU A 45 -4.61 8.04 4.24
N CYS A 46 -4.12 6.90 3.72
CA CYS A 46 -2.69 6.74 3.48
C CYS A 46 -2.34 7.00 2.00
N PRO A 47 -1.61 8.10 1.68
CA PRO A 47 -1.19 8.37 0.30
C PRO A 47 -0.21 7.33 -0.23
N PHE A 48 0.58 6.70 0.65
CA PHE A 48 1.54 5.66 0.29
C PHE A 48 0.85 4.37 -0.16
N CYS A 49 -0.17 3.91 0.58
CA CYS A 49 -0.93 2.72 0.20
C CYS A 49 -1.65 2.92 -1.14
N ARG A 50 -2.24 4.10 -1.34
CA ARG A 50 -2.89 4.47 -2.61
C ARG A 50 -1.90 4.49 -3.78
N ALA A 51 -0.70 5.02 -3.55
CA ALA A 51 0.37 5.00 -4.55
C ALA A 51 0.84 3.57 -4.84
N TYR A 52 1.00 2.73 -3.81
CA TYR A 52 1.37 1.32 -3.93
C TYR A 52 0.35 0.55 -4.78
N GLU A 53 -0.94 0.73 -4.51
CA GLU A 53 -2.02 0.13 -5.29
C GLU A 53 -2.02 0.60 -6.74
N LYS A 54 -1.78 1.89 -6.97
CA LYS A 54 -1.73 2.46 -8.34
C LYS A 54 -0.53 1.96 -9.15
N VAL A 55 0.59 1.63 -8.49
CA VAL A 55 1.83 1.16 -9.15
C VAL A 55 1.84 -0.36 -9.29
N HIS A 56 1.47 -1.10 -8.25
CA HIS A 56 1.55 -2.56 -8.20
C HIS A 56 0.22 -3.25 -8.52
N GLY A 57 -0.89 -2.53 -8.58
CA GLY A 57 -2.22 -3.10 -8.83
C GLY A 57 -2.76 -3.98 -7.69
N ARG A 58 -2.13 -3.92 -6.51
CA ARG A 58 -2.44 -4.76 -5.34
C ARG A 58 -2.40 -3.96 -4.04
N LYS A 59 -3.12 -4.44 -3.03
CA LYS A 59 -3.25 -3.78 -1.73
C LYS A 59 -1.94 -3.91 -0.94
N ALA A 60 -1.64 -2.90 -0.11
CA ALA A 60 -0.38 -2.89 0.64
C ALA A 60 -0.29 -4.04 1.66
N HIS A 61 -1.44 -4.41 2.23
CA HIS A 61 -1.58 -5.47 3.23
C HIS A 61 -1.67 -6.89 2.65
N GLU A 62 -1.84 -7.04 1.33
CA GLU A 62 -1.92 -8.37 0.73
C GLU A 62 -0.57 -9.07 0.86
N ALA A 63 -0.57 -10.26 1.48
CA ALA A 63 0.62 -11.11 1.46
C ALA A 63 0.81 -11.66 0.06
N HIS A 64 1.88 -11.22 -0.55
CA HIS A 64 2.51 -11.89 -1.68
C HIS A 64 3.73 -12.60 -1.11
N ARG A 65 3.74 -13.92 -1.31
CA ARG A 65 4.83 -14.82 -0.97
C ARG A 65 6.13 -14.40 -1.62
#